data_AF-Q25048-F1
#
_entry.id   AF-Q25048-F1
#
_cell.length_a   1.000
_cell.length_b   1.000
_cell.length_c   1.000
_cell.angle_alpha   90.00
_cell.angle_beta   90.00
_cell.angle_gamma   90.00
#
_symmetry.space_group_name_H-M   'P 1'
#
loop_
_entity.id
_entity.type
_entity.pdbx_description
1 polymer ?
#
loop_
_entity_poly.entity_id
_entity_poly.type
_entity_poly.pdbx_seq_one_letter_code
_entity_poly.pdbx_strand_id
1 'polypeptide(L)'
;MKLLVLCVLAMMVTVAMSRRWHFVAHRHVSRQFEVALKVQIMAGFDKKLANWLARHGRNLSPIQKKTLYFVNRRYMQTHWQMYMQFIVKEINKLGRAPNVNDYSRVGAEIGRRIPLEVTYSFLVRRNLIPRWRQYMGNLLAKRVENIPIR
;
A
#
# COMPACT_ATOMS: atom_id res chain seq x y z
N MET A 1 -3.36 20.57 41.58
CA MET A 1 -2.02 20.33 40.98
C MET A 1 -1.63 18.84 40.86
N LYS A 2 -2.05 17.93 41.74
CA LYS A 2 -1.68 16.50 41.68
C LYS A 2 -2.24 15.72 40.46
N LEU A 3 -3.41 16.10 39.95
CA LEU A 3 -4.05 15.47 38.78
C LEU A 3 -3.37 15.76 37.44
N LEU A 4 -2.83 16.97 37.26
CA LEU A 4 -2.09 17.33 36.04
C LEU A 4 -0.78 16.56 35.93
N VAL A 5 -0.09 16.35 37.05
CA VAL A 5 1.15 15.56 37.11
C VAL A 5 0.89 14.10 36.75
N LEU A 6 -0.24 13.52 37.20
CA LEU A 6 -0.66 12.17 36.83
C LEU A 6 -1.01 12.02 35.34
N CYS A 7 -1.71 13.01 34.75
CA CYS A 7 -1.99 12.99 33.31
C CYS A 7 -0.72 13.09 32.45
N VAL A 8 0.24 13.93 32.85
CA VAL A 8 1.52 14.07 32.13
C VAL A 8 2.35 12.78 32.23
N LEU A 9 2.42 12.17 33.42
CA LEU A 9 3.13 10.90 33.62
C LEU A 9 2.48 9.76 32.83
N ALA A 10 1.14 9.67 32.82
CA ALA A 10 0.42 8.66 32.03
C ALA A 10 0.69 8.81 30.52
N MET A 11 0.68 10.06 30.01
CA MET A 11 1.01 10.32 28.61
C MET A 11 2.47 9.95 28.29
N MET A 12 3.42 10.25 29.18
CA MET A 12 4.83 9.88 28.98
C MET A 12 5.04 8.37 28.93
N VAL A 13 4.32 7.59 29.75
CA VAL A 13 4.37 6.12 29.71
C VAL A 13 3.81 5.59 28.38
N THR A 14 2.68 6.13 27.89
CA THR A 14 2.15 5.73 26.57
C THR A 14 3.10 6.07 25.41
N VAL A 15 3.76 7.23 25.44
CA VAL A 15 4.74 7.63 24.41
C VAL A 15 6.03 6.81 24.52
N ALA A 16 6.44 6.41 25.73
CA ALA A 16 7.58 5.52 25.94
C ALA A 16 7.30 4.10 25.43
N MET A 17 6.08 3.59 25.58
CA MET A 17 5.69 2.26 25.07
C MET A 17 5.50 2.24 23.55
N SER A 18 5.12 3.36 22.92
CA SER A 18 4.93 3.45 21.46
C SER A 18 6.24 3.62 20.66
N ARG A 19 7.41 3.66 21.32
CA ARG A 19 8.72 3.90 20.69
C ARG A 19 9.49 2.64 20.30
N ARG A 20 8.91 1.44 20.42
CA ARG A 20 9.55 0.20 19.94
C ARG A 20 9.31 -0.01 18.44
N TRP A 21 9.95 0.82 17.63
CA TRP A 21 10.17 0.51 16.21
C TRP A 21 11.23 -0.59 16.13
N HIS A 22 10.82 -1.86 16.10
CA HIS A 22 11.74 -2.92 15.74
C HIS A 22 11.98 -2.84 14.24
N PHE A 23 13.23 -2.60 13.86
CA PHE A 23 13.65 -2.73 12.47
C PHE A 23 13.48 -4.19 12.05
N VAL A 24 12.43 -4.46 11.28
CA VAL A 24 12.27 -5.76 10.62
C VAL A 24 13.05 -5.66 9.32
N ALA A 25 14.17 -6.36 9.23
CA ALA A 25 14.99 -6.41 8.02
C ALA A 25 14.15 -6.79 6.81
N HIS A 26 14.39 -6.13 5.68
CA HIS A 26 13.72 -6.44 4.42
C HIS A 26 14.01 -7.89 4.04
N ARG A 27 12.96 -8.71 3.96
CA ARG A 27 13.08 -10.05 3.41
C ARG A 27 13.01 -9.93 1.90
N HIS A 28 14.15 -10.09 1.25
CA HIS A 28 14.22 -10.20 -0.19
C HIS A 28 13.56 -11.49 -0.63
N VAL A 29 12.55 -11.37 -1.50
CA VAL A 29 11.96 -12.49 -2.23
C VAL A 29 12.64 -12.60 -3.59
N SER A 30 12.68 -13.81 -4.14
CA SER A 30 13.19 -13.99 -5.50
C SER A 30 12.39 -13.11 -6.48
N ARG A 31 13.06 -12.61 -7.52
CA ARG A 31 12.47 -11.66 -8.48
C ARG A 31 11.14 -12.15 -9.07
N GLN A 32 11.06 -13.44 -9.40
CA GLN A 32 9.83 -14.04 -9.95
C GLN A 32 8.63 -13.92 -8.98
N PHE A 33 8.85 -14.10 -7.68
CA PHE A 33 7.80 -13.99 -6.67
C PHE A 33 7.41 -12.54 -6.42
N GLU A 34 8.39 -11.63 -6.39
CA GLU A 34 8.15 -10.19 -6.29
C GLU A 34 7.32 -9.67 -7.47
N VAL A 35 7.63 -10.09 -8.69
CA VAL A 35 6.87 -9.71 -9.89
C VAL A 35 5.43 -10.22 -9.82
N ALA A 36 5.23 -11.49 -9.46
CA ALA A 36 3.90 -12.08 -9.29
C ALA A 36 3.03 -11.31 -8.29
N LEU A 37 3.62 -10.93 -7.14
CA LEU A 37 2.97 -10.12 -6.12
C LEU A 37 2.57 -8.74 -6.69
N LYS A 38 3.52 -8.00 -7.27
CA LYS A 38 3.28 -6.65 -7.81
C LYS A 38 2.16 -6.65 -8.85
N VAL A 39 2.20 -7.59 -9.78
CA VAL A 39 1.21 -7.69 -10.87
C VAL A 39 -0.19 -7.86 -10.30
N GLN A 40 -0.37 -8.81 -9.37
CA GLN A 40 -1.68 -9.12 -8.82
C GLN A 40 -2.20 -8.02 -7.86
N ILE A 41 -1.32 -7.43 -7.05
CA ILE A 41 -1.69 -6.30 -6.18
C ILE A 41 -2.15 -5.10 -7.02
N MET A 42 -1.36 -4.70 -8.02
CA MET A 42 -1.70 -3.57 -8.87
C MET A 42 -2.95 -3.82 -9.71
N ALA A 43 -3.15 -5.03 -10.23
CA ALA A 43 -4.37 -5.38 -10.95
C ALA A 43 -5.63 -5.19 -10.07
N GLY A 44 -5.56 -5.61 -8.79
CA GLY A 44 -6.63 -5.39 -7.83
C GLY A 44 -6.87 -3.90 -7.54
N PHE A 45 -5.81 -3.14 -7.28
CA PHE A 45 -5.90 -1.71 -7.00
C PHE A 45 -6.44 -0.90 -8.18
N ASP A 46 -5.98 -1.19 -9.40
CA ASP A 46 -6.40 -0.47 -10.60
C ASP A 46 -7.86 -0.81 -10.97
N LYS A 47 -8.30 -2.05 -10.75
CA LYS A 47 -9.72 -2.44 -10.88
C LYS A 47 -10.60 -1.68 -9.89
N LYS A 48 -10.16 -1.55 -8.63
CA LYS A 48 -10.89 -0.77 -7.61
C LYS A 48 -10.98 0.70 -7.99
N LEU A 49 -9.88 1.29 -8.45
CA LEU A 49 -9.86 2.67 -8.91
C LEU A 49 -10.79 2.87 -10.12
N ALA A 50 -10.76 1.98 -11.11
CA ALA A 50 -11.66 2.06 -12.26
C ALA A 50 -13.14 2.04 -11.84
N ASN A 51 -13.52 1.09 -10.97
CA ASN A 51 -14.88 0.98 -10.43
C ASN A 51 -15.29 2.19 -9.58
N TRP A 52 -14.35 2.77 -8.85
CA TRP A 52 -14.59 3.98 -8.05
C TRP A 52 -14.74 5.21 -8.96
N LEU A 53 -13.90 5.37 -9.97
CA LEU A 53 -13.95 6.45 -10.96
C LEU A 53 -15.24 6.43 -11.78
N ALA A 54 -15.75 5.25 -12.11
CA ALA A 54 -17.05 5.13 -12.78
C ALA A 54 -18.20 5.75 -11.96
N ARG A 55 -18.11 5.70 -10.62
CA ARG A 55 -19.14 6.22 -9.71
C ARG A 55 -18.90 7.66 -9.26
N HIS A 56 -17.65 8.04 -9.07
CA HIS A 56 -17.27 9.31 -8.41
C HIS A 56 -16.35 10.21 -9.24
N GLY A 57 -15.90 9.76 -10.40
CA GLY A 57 -14.90 10.44 -11.21
C GLY A 57 -15.43 11.53 -12.16
N ARG A 58 -16.74 11.80 -12.18
CA ARG A 58 -17.36 12.75 -13.14
C ARG A 58 -16.73 14.15 -13.06
N ASN A 59 -16.50 14.64 -11.84
CA ASN A 59 -15.98 16.00 -11.60
C ASN A 59 -14.45 16.07 -11.48
N LEU A 60 -13.75 14.95 -11.71
CA LEU A 60 -12.29 14.92 -11.67
C LEU A 60 -11.73 15.23 -13.06
N SER A 61 -10.76 16.14 -13.10
CA SER A 61 -9.99 16.41 -14.31
C SER A 61 -9.18 15.17 -14.74
N PRO A 62 -8.81 15.06 -16.03
CA PRO A 62 -7.98 13.95 -16.51
C PRO A 62 -6.68 13.79 -15.72
N ILE A 63 -6.06 14.90 -15.33
CA ILE A 63 -4.82 14.87 -14.55
C ILE A 63 -5.04 14.33 -13.14
N GLN A 64 -6.15 14.68 -12.47
CA GLN A 64 -6.49 14.13 -11.16
C GLN A 64 -6.75 12.62 -11.23
N LYS A 65 -7.46 12.14 -12.27
CA LYS A 65 -7.66 10.70 -12.51
C LYS A 65 -6.33 9.98 -12.68
N LYS A 66 -5.42 10.54 -13.49
CA LYS A 66 -4.05 10.03 -13.68
C LYS A 66 -3.25 10.02 -12.38
N THR A 67 -3.38 11.05 -11.55
CA THR A 67 -2.73 11.10 -10.23
C THR A 67 -3.19 9.97 -9.32
N LEU A 68 -4.47 9.58 -9.36
CA LEU A 68 -4.98 8.47 -8.53
C LEU A 68 -4.35 7.11 -8.93
N TYR A 69 -4.07 6.88 -10.21
CA TYR A 69 -3.29 5.69 -10.63
C TYR A 69 -1.85 5.73 -10.11
N PHE A 70 -1.24 6.92 -10.06
CA PHE A 70 0.05 7.08 -9.39
C PHE A 70 -0.05 6.77 -7.89
N VAL A 71 -1.12 7.21 -7.22
CA VAL A 71 -1.36 6.93 -5.80
C VAL A 71 -1.39 5.42 -5.54
N ASN A 72 -1.99 4.60 -6.40
CA ASN A 72 -1.96 3.13 -6.26
C ASN A 72 -0.53 2.58 -6.22
N ARG A 73 0.31 2.98 -7.18
CA ARG A 73 1.71 2.54 -7.22
C ARG A 73 2.48 2.99 -6.00
N ARG A 74 2.27 4.24 -5.58
CA ARG A 74 2.93 4.78 -4.39
C ARG A 74 2.46 4.08 -3.12
N TYR A 75 1.17 3.77 -3.01
CA TYR A 75 0.59 3.04 -1.89
C TYR A 75 1.21 1.65 -1.76
N MET A 76 1.35 0.93 -2.87
CA MET A 76 2.04 -0.37 -2.88
C MET A 76 3.49 -0.24 -2.36
N GLN A 77 4.24 0.76 -2.83
CA GLN A 77 5.62 0.99 -2.36
C GLN A 77 5.71 1.23 -0.86
N THR A 78 4.85 2.10 -0.32
CA THR A 78 4.94 2.50 1.09
C THR A 78 4.45 1.42 2.05
N HIS A 79 3.60 0.50 1.59
CA HIS A 79 3.05 -0.57 2.41
C HIS A 79 3.73 -1.92 2.17
N TRP A 80 4.73 -1.97 1.28
CA TRP A 80 5.35 -3.22 0.88
C TRP A 80 5.88 -4.03 2.05
N GLN A 81 6.57 -3.40 3.01
CA GLN A 81 7.11 -4.11 4.16
C GLN A 81 6.01 -4.73 5.04
N MET A 82 4.86 -4.07 5.18
CA MET A 82 3.71 -4.64 5.88
C MET A 82 3.10 -5.81 5.09
N TYR A 83 3.03 -5.69 3.76
CA TYR A 83 2.60 -6.81 2.91
C TYR A 83 3.55 -7.99 3.07
N MET A 84 4.86 -7.76 3.11
CA MET A 84 5.85 -8.84 3.27
C MET A 84 5.68 -9.61 4.58
N GLN A 85 5.32 -8.94 5.68
CA GLN A 85 4.99 -9.64 6.93
C GLN A 85 3.79 -10.59 6.76
N PHE A 86 2.73 -10.13 6.09
CA PHE A 86 1.57 -10.95 5.78
C PHE A 86 1.92 -12.09 4.81
N ILE A 87 2.65 -11.80 3.73
CA ILE A 87 3.06 -12.77 2.70
C ILE A 87 3.87 -13.89 3.33
N VAL A 88 4.87 -13.57 4.15
CA VAL A 88 5.69 -14.57 4.85
C VAL A 88 4.82 -15.48 5.72
N LYS A 89 3.85 -14.90 6.44
CA LYS A 89 2.93 -15.68 7.27
C LYS A 89 2.08 -16.63 6.42
N GLU A 90 1.55 -16.17 5.29
CA GLU A 90 0.74 -17.02 4.39
C GLU A 90 1.57 -18.11 3.70
N ILE A 91 2.79 -17.79 3.27
CA ILE A 91 3.69 -18.75 2.61
C ILE A 91 4.16 -19.83 3.60
N ASN A 92 4.49 -19.46 4.83
CA ASN A 92 4.93 -20.43 5.85
C ASN A 92 3.83 -21.45 6.21
N LYS A 93 2.55 -21.09 6.07
CA LYS A 93 1.43 -22.01 6.31
C LYS A 93 1.33 -23.14 5.29
N LEU A 94 2.01 -23.04 4.14
CA LEU A 94 1.91 -24.04 3.08
C LEU A 94 2.52 -25.39 3.47
N GLY A 95 3.49 -25.41 4.40
CA GLY A 95 4.20 -26.64 4.79
C GLY A 95 5.02 -27.29 3.66
N ARG A 96 5.21 -26.60 2.53
CA ARG A 96 5.99 -27.02 1.36
C ARG A 96 6.74 -25.85 0.74
N ALA A 97 7.66 -26.14 -0.17
CA ALA A 97 8.31 -25.12 -0.97
C ALA A 97 7.25 -24.33 -1.80
N PRO A 98 7.30 -22.99 -1.79
CA PRO A 98 6.35 -22.16 -2.52
C PRO A 98 6.70 -22.05 -4.00
N ASN A 99 5.68 -21.84 -4.83
CA ASN A 99 5.82 -21.55 -6.25
C ASN A 99 5.21 -20.19 -6.63
N VAL A 100 5.34 -19.79 -7.89
CA VAL A 100 4.85 -18.49 -8.40
C VAL A 100 3.33 -18.31 -8.23
N ASN A 101 2.55 -19.39 -8.31
CA ASN A 101 1.09 -19.34 -8.15
C ASN A 101 0.70 -19.05 -6.69
N ASP A 102 1.46 -19.55 -5.72
CA ASP A 102 1.23 -19.24 -4.30
C ASP A 102 1.36 -17.73 -4.04
N TYR A 103 2.43 -17.12 -4.56
CA TYR A 103 2.65 -15.67 -4.46
C TYR A 103 1.62 -14.87 -5.25
N SER A 104 1.23 -15.35 -6.44
CA SER A 104 0.17 -14.71 -7.23
C SER A 104 -1.16 -14.68 -6.47
N ARG A 105 -1.54 -15.79 -5.84
CA ARG A 105 -2.76 -15.90 -5.03
C ARG A 105 -2.75 -14.92 -3.85
N VAL A 106 -1.65 -14.86 -3.11
CA VAL A 106 -1.49 -13.93 -1.97
C VAL A 106 -1.52 -12.47 -2.47
N GLY A 107 -0.86 -12.16 -3.59
CA GLY A 107 -0.90 -10.83 -4.20
C GLY A 107 -2.32 -10.41 -4.59
N ALA A 108 -3.09 -11.32 -5.18
CA ALA A 108 -4.49 -11.08 -5.56
C ALA A 108 -5.37 -10.87 -4.31
N GLU A 109 -5.10 -11.60 -3.23
CA GLU A 109 -5.79 -11.43 -1.96
C GLU A 109 -5.55 -10.05 -1.34
N ILE A 110 -4.29 -9.58 -1.34
CA ILE A 110 -3.93 -8.22 -0.91
C ILE A 110 -4.66 -7.17 -1.77
N GLY A 111 -4.57 -7.30 -3.10
CA GLY A 111 -5.22 -6.40 -4.05
C GLY A 111 -6.74 -6.34 -3.88
N ARG A 112 -7.37 -7.45 -3.46
CA ARG A 112 -8.81 -7.53 -3.20
C ARG A 112 -9.21 -6.94 -1.85
N ARG A 113 -8.47 -7.25 -0.78
CA ARG A 113 -8.88 -6.95 0.60
C ARG A 113 -8.63 -5.50 1.01
N ILE A 114 -7.64 -4.83 0.44
CA ILE A 114 -7.34 -3.44 0.82
C ILE A 114 -8.42 -2.51 0.26
N PRO A 115 -9.11 -1.72 1.10
CA PRO A 115 -10.21 -0.87 0.68
C PRO A 115 -9.71 0.51 0.20
N LEU A 116 -8.94 0.55 -0.89
CA LEU A 116 -8.37 1.80 -1.43
C LEU A 116 -9.44 2.83 -1.84
N GLU A 117 -10.67 2.40 -2.06
CA GLU A 117 -11.83 3.25 -2.30
C GLU A 117 -12.01 4.31 -1.20
N VAL A 118 -11.66 3.97 0.05
CA VAL A 118 -11.66 4.90 1.19
C VAL A 118 -10.59 5.97 1.01
N THR A 119 -9.39 5.58 0.61
CA THR A 119 -8.27 6.51 0.34
C THR A 119 -8.62 7.47 -0.80
N TYR A 120 -9.18 6.98 -1.90
CA TYR A 120 -9.59 7.85 -3.02
C TYR A 120 -10.64 8.87 -2.57
N SER A 121 -11.66 8.40 -1.85
CA SER A 121 -12.74 9.24 -1.33
C SER A 121 -12.20 10.30 -0.38
N PHE A 122 -11.25 9.95 0.50
CA PHE A 122 -10.60 10.89 1.40
C PHE A 122 -9.82 11.96 0.64
N LEU A 123 -8.97 11.56 -0.32
CA LEU A 123 -8.17 12.50 -1.12
C LEU A 123 -9.05 13.48 -1.90
N VAL A 124 -10.14 13.00 -2.48
CA VAL A 124 -11.05 13.84 -3.27
C VAL A 124 -11.86 14.77 -2.38
N ARG A 125 -12.51 14.24 -1.33
CA ARG A 125 -13.37 15.04 -0.42
C ARG A 125 -12.60 16.12 0.33
N ARG A 126 -11.33 15.88 0.65
CA ARG A 126 -10.47 16.83 1.36
C ARG A 126 -9.64 17.72 0.42
N ASN A 127 -9.83 17.60 -0.90
CA ASN A 127 -9.02 18.31 -1.90
C ASN A 127 -7.50 18.10 -1.72
N LEU A 128 -7.11 16.86 -1.40
CA LEU A 128 -5.73 16.44 -1.12
C LEU A 128 -5.12 15.62 -2.26
N ILE A 129 -5.75 15.59 -3.44
CA ILE A 129 -5.13 14.95 -4.61
C ILE A 129 -3.80 15.66 -4.89
N PRO A 130 -2.65 14.96 -4.86
CA PRO A 130 -1.36 15.61 -5.08
C PRO A 130 -1.31 16.34 -6.42
N ARG A 131 -0.68 17.51 -6.44
CA ARG A 131 -0.37 18.20 -7.70
C ARG A 131 0.56 17.33 -8.54
N TRP A 132 0.23 17.16 -9.80
CA TRP A 132 1.01 16.32 -10.72
C TRP A 132 2.44 16.83 -10.87
N ARG A 133 3.42 15.92 -10.85
CA ARG A 133 4.84 16.22 -11.07
C ARG A 133 5.50 15.15 -11.94
N GLN A 134 6.62 15.50 -12.58
CA GLN A 134 7.33 14.62 -13.51
C GLN A 134 7.67 13.24 -12.92
N TYR A 135 8.12 13.18 -11.66
CA TYR A 135 8.47 11.92 -11.01
C TYR A 135 7.27 10.95 -10.92
N MET A 136 6.04 11.48 -10.82
CA MET A 136 4.81 10.68 -10.81
C MET A 136 4.60 10.03 -12.19
N GLY A 137 4.83 10.80 -13.26
CA GLY A 137 4.82 10.30 -14.63
C GLY A 137 5.87 9.22 -14.85
N ASN A 138 7.10 9.44 -14.38
CA ASN A 138 8.20 8.47 -14.49
C ASN A 138 7.86 7.16 -13.76
N LEU A 139 7.23 7.23 -12.58
CA LEU A 139 6.79 6.03 -11.87
C LEU A 139 5.64 5.34 -12.60
N LEU A 140 4.66 6.10 -13.11
CA LEU A 140 3.48 5.56 -13.80
C LEU A 140 3.82 4.93 -15.17
N ALA A 141 4.87 5.40 -15.84
CA ALA A 141 5.33 4.86 -17.11
C ALA A 141 6.02 3.49 -16.99
N LYS A 142 6.51 3.11 -15.80
CA LYS A 142 7.14 1.80 -15.60
C LYS A 142 6.14 0.67 -15.83
N ARG A 143 6.60 -0.46 -16.38
CA ARG A 143 5.85 -1.72 -16.27
C ARG A 143 5.70 -2.09 -14.79
N VAL A 144 4.59 -2.73 -14.43
CA VAL A 144 4.28 -3.07 -13.02
C VAL A 144 5.40 -3.88 -12.38
N GLU A 145 5.96 -4.85 -13.11
CA GLU A 145 7.10 -5.68 -12.69
C GLU A 145 8.33 -4.86 -12.27
N ASN A 146 8.52 -3.69 -12.90
CA ASN A 146 9.68 -2.81 -12.74
C ASN A 146 9.44 -1.64 -11.77
N ILE A 147 8.30 -1.61 -11.07
CA ILE A 147 8.06 -0.64 -9.99
C ILE A 147 9.10 -0.90 -8.90
N PRO A 148 9.95 0.08 -8.53
CA PRO A 148 10.97 -0.14 -7.52
C PRO A 148 10.32 -0.28 -6.15
N ILE A 149 10.77 -1.26 -5.39
CA ILE A 149 10.34 -1.52 -4.02
C ILE A 149 11.57 -1.42 -3.13
N ARG A 150 11.37 -0.93 -1.91
CA ARG A 150 12.38 -0.91 -0.86
C ARG A 150 11.87 -1.75 0.28
#